data_AF-A0A645GSF4-F1
#
_entry.id   AF-A0A645GSF4-F1
#
_cell.length_a   1.000
_cell.length_b   1.000
_cell.length_c   1.000
_cell.angle_alpha   90.00
_cell.angle_beta   90.00
_cell.angle_gamma   90.00
#
_symmetry.space_group_name_H-M   'P 1'
#
loop_
_entity.id
_entity.type
_entity.pdbx_description
1 polymer ?
#
loop_
_entity_poly.entity_id
_entity_poly.type
_entity_poly.pdbx_seq_one_letter_code
_entity_poly.pdbx_strand_id
1 'polypeptide(L)'
;MEQLSFDEEKKNWAEVLYHTLYDSDALEKYGSYFTGSQPSYSGDSYGGGIEYGGGESTDIDISRFVSPETKNNLDLAAYAIQAWENCWGYVWGTYGNVLTQSLFDYKLEQYPDGVGDYKDFIEEHWLGGRTTDCIGLIKGYGWLDAETLKIGYAVNGMPDYGADQMYKSATVSGTMEDMPEIVGLALWKEGHIGVYIGGGYAIEAMGTKYGVVKTEVAGRGWQGWCKIPYIQYIEEEG
;
A
#
# COMPACT_ATOMS: atom_id res chain seq x y z
N MET A 1 -38.69 15.41 -24.85
CA MET A 1 -38.09 14.89 -23.62
C MET A 1 -36.64 14.56 -23.96
N GLU A 2 -35.76 15.54 -23.73
CA GLU A 2 -34.32 15.38 -23.86
C GLU A 2 -33.81 14.51 -22.72
N GLN A 3 -33.11 13.42 -23.06
CA GLN A 3 -32.12 12.83 -22.18
C GLN A 3 -30.78 13.46 -22.56
N LEU A 4 -30.28 14.34 -21.71
CA LEU A 4 -28.90 14.83 -21.75
C LEU A 4 -27.97 13.66 -21.41
N SER A 5 -27.18 13.20 -22.38
CA SER A 5 -26.15 12.16 -22.21
C SER A 5 -24.88 12.76 -21.62
N PHE A 6 -24.83 12.82 -20.29
CA PHE A 6 -23.69 13.36 -19.51
C PHE A 6 -22.37 12.56 -19.64
N ASP A 7 -22.34 11.44 -20.38
CA ASP A 7 -21.18 10.55 -20.48
C ASP A 7 -20.28 10.81 -21.70
N GLU A 8 -20.80 11.33 -22.81
CA GLU A 8 -19.98 11.59 -24.01
C GLU A 8 -19.15 12.87 -23.87
N GLU A 9 -19.70 13.91 -23.23
CA GLU A 9 -18.95 15.15 -22.98
C GLU A 9 -17.76 14.91 -22.03
N LYS A 10 -17.90 14.09 -20.99
CA LYS A 10 -16.79 13.81 -20.05
C LYS A 10 -15.63 13.06 -20.70
N LYS A 11 -15.92 12.11 -21.61
CA LYS A 11 -14.89 11.44 -22.41
C LYS A 11 -14.16 12.43 -23.30
N ASN A 12 -14.90 13.34 -23.94
CA ASN A 12 -14.34 14.37 -24.79
C ASN A 12 -13.46 15.36 -23.99
N TRP A 13 -13.88 15.75 -22.79
CA TRP A 13 -13.06 16.59 -21.90
C TRP A 13 -11.79 15.89 -21.41
N ALA A 14 -11.82 14.59 -21.13
CA ALA A 14 -10.63 13.84 -20.74
C ALA A 14 -9.62 13.71 -21.90
N GLU A 15 -10.09 13.46 -23.13
CA GLU A 15 -9.25 13.44 -24.34
C GLU A 15 -8.69 14.84 -24.66
N VAL A 16 -9.51 15.88 -24.60
CA VAL A 16 -9.08 17.27 -24.83
C VAL A 16 -8.08 17.71 -23.77
N LEU A 17 -8.27 17.35 -22.50
CA LEU A 17 -7.32 17.63 -21.43
C LEU A 17 -5.98 16.89 -21.64
N TYR A 18 -6.03 15.63 -22.07
CA TYR A 18 -4.85 14.84 -22.39
C TYR A 18 -4.05 15.43 -23.56
N HIS A 19 -4.72 15.80 -24.65
CA HIS A 19 -4.07 16.45 -25.79
C HIS A 19 -3.53 17.84 -25.44
N THR A 20 -4.24 18.62 -24.64
CA THR A 20 -3.79 19.95 -24.20
C THR A 20 -2.53 19.85 -23.32
N LEU A 21 -2.43 18.83 -22.47
CA LEU A 21 -1.26 18.59 -21.62
C LEU A 21 -0.06 18.06 -22.41
N TYR A 22 -0.31 17.24 -23.43
CA TYR A 22 0.73 16.70 -24.31
C TYR A 22 1.31 17.76 -25.27
N ASP A 23 0.46 18.63 -25.83
CA ASP A 23 0.88 19.66 -26.80
C ASP A 23 1.50 20.91 -26.15
N SER A 24 1.43 21.06 -24.83
CA SER A 24 1.86 22.29 -24.12
C SER A 24 3.22 22.20 -23.42
N ASP A 25 3.99 21.12 -23.63
CA ASP A 25 5.19 20.77 -22.84
C ASP A 25 4.96 20.81 -21.32
N ALA A 26 3.70 20.81 -20.86
CA ALA A 26 3.36 20.94 -19.45
C ALA A 26 3.84 19.73 -18.64
N LEU A 27 3.85 18.55 -19.25
CA LEU A 27 4.40 17.33 -18.66
C LEU A 27 5.92 17.41 -18.48
N GLU A 28 6.65 18.04 -19.41
CA GLU A 28 8.11 18.21 -19.30
C GLU A 28 8.47 19.35 -18.33
N LYS A 29 7.70 20.45 -18.37
CA LYS A 29 7.92 21.66 -17.56
C LYS A 29 7.54 21.49 -16.09
N TYR A 30 6.48 20.73 -15.79
CA TYR A 30 6.01 20.47 -14.43
C TYR A 30 6.24 19.03 -13.97
N GLY A 31 6.77 18.15 -14.83
CA GLY A 31 7.03 16.75 -14.50
C GLY A 31 7.86 16.57 -13.23
N SER A 32 8.85 17.44 -13.01
CA SER A 32 9.68 17.43 -11.79
C SER A 32 8.94 17.76 -10.49
N TYR A 33 7.79 18.42 -10.55
CA TYR A 33 6.90 18.64 -9.40
C TYR A 33 5.99 17.43 -9.12
N PHE A 34 5.87 16.50 -10.08
CA PHE A 34 5.10 15.27 -9.98
C PHE A 34 5.98 14.01 -9.84
N THR A 35 7.26 14.08 -10.21
CA THR A 35 8.25 13.04 -9.91
C THR A 35 8.73 13.21 -8.48
N GLY A 36 7.92 12.74 -7.52
CA GLY A 36 8.48 12.34 -6.23
C GLY A 36 9.62 11.34 -6.47
N SER A 37 10.61 11.34 -5.58
CA SER A 37 11.73 10.39 -5.53
C SER A 37 11.26 9.01 -6.02
N GLN A 38 11.79 8.52 -7.15
CA GLN A 38 11.38 7.23 -7.70
C GLN A 38 11.64 6.13 -6.66
N PRO A 39 10.61 5.45 -6.15
CA PRO A 39 10.79 4.47 -5.08
C PRO A 39 11.58 3.26 -5.61
N SER A 40 12.41 2.66 -4.76
CA SER A 40 13.17 1.47 -5.13
C SER A 40 12.25 0.25 -5.29
N TYR A 41 12.10 -0.24 -6.52
CA TYR A 41 11.24 -1.40 -6.85
C TYR A 41 11.77 -2.74 -6.31
N SER A 42 13.09 -2.86 -6.12
CA SER A 42 13.73 -4.04 -5.51
C SER A 42 13.49 -4.15 -4.01
N GLY A 43 13.03 -3.07 -3.38
CA GLY A 43 13.25 -2.83 -1.95
C GLY A 43 14.62 -2.23 -1.68
N ASP A 44 14.87 -1.82 -0.44
CA ASP A 44 16.17 -1.33 0.01
C ASP A 44 17.04 -2.47 0.57
N SER A 45 18.35 -2.26 0.63
CA SER A 45 19.28 -3.24 1.20
C SER A 45 19.26 -3.16 2.74
N TYR A 46 18.49 -4.04 3.38
CA TYR A 46 18.47 -4.20 4.84
C TYR A 46 19.25 -5.47 5.23
N GLY A 47 20.25 -5.30 6.09
CA GLY A 47 21.11 -6.39 6.58
C GLY A 47 20.71 -6.96 7.94
N GLY A 48 19.61 -6.50 8.54
CA GLY A 48 19.09 -7.03 9.80
C GLY A 48 18.23 -8.29 9.60
N GLY A 49 17.66 -8.80 10.70
CA GLY A 49 16.81 -9.99 10.65
C GLY A 49 15.53 -9.73 9.85
N ILE A 50 15.32 -10.51 8.79
CA ILE A 50 14.06 -10.54 8.02
C ILE A 50 13.39 -11.88 8.33
N GLU A 51 12.14 -11.82 8.83
CA GLU A 51 11.32 -13.01 9.06
C GLU A 51 10.27 -13.13 7.96
N TYR A 52 10.17 -14.31 7.34
CA TYR A 52 9.14 -14.68 6.36
C TYR A 52 8.05 -15.50 7.04
N GLY A 53 6.81 -15.40 6.53
CA GLY A 53 5.72 -16.29 6.94
C GLY A 53 5.89 -17.73 6.44
N GLY A 54 4.82 -18.50 6.49
CA GLY A 54 4.84 -19.91 6.08
C GLY A 54 3.55 -20.48 5.50
N GLY A 55 2.49 -19.67 5.39
CA GLY A 55 1.24 -20.01 4.72
C GLY A 55 1.21 -19.52 3.27
N GLU A 56 0.21 -19.98 2.51
CA GLU A 56 0.01 -19.61 1.10
C GLU A 56 -1.48 -19.30 0.80
N SER A 57 -2.27 -18.96 1.84
CA SER A 57 -3.69 -18.68 1.64
C SER A 57 -3.92 -17.37 0.89
N THR A 58 -4.90 -17.38 0.00
CA THR A 58 -5.41 -16.18 -0.69
C THR A 58 -6.75 -15.71 -0.12
N ASP A 59 -7.28 -16.36 0.90
CA ASP A 59 -8.46 -15.88 1.60
C ASP A 59 -8.09 -14.76 2.57
N ILE A 60 -9.00 -13.79 2.75
CA ILE A 60 -8.91 -12.83 3.86
C ILE A 60 -9.74 -13.40 5.00
N ASP A 61 -9.05 -13.76 6.08
CA ASP A 61 -9.64 -14.12 7.35
C ASP A 61 -9.69 -12.90 8.27
N ILE A 62 -10.91 -12.52 8.67
CA ILE A 62 -11.17 -11.44 9.63
C ILE A 62 -11.50 -11.97 11.04
N SER A 63 -11.32 -13.26 11.30
CA SER A 63 -11.60 -13.89 12.60
C SER A 63 -10.81 -13.29 13.77
N ARG A 64 -9.66 -12.66 13.46
CA ARG A 64 -8.80 -11.96 14.43
C ARG A 64 -9.12 -10.47 14.57
N PHE A 65 -10.08 -9.95 13.80
CA PHE A 65 -10.46 -8.54 13.87
C PHE A 65 -11.35 -8.31 15.09
N VAL A 66 -11.06 -7.25 15.82
CA VAL A 66 -11.79 -6.76 16.98
C VAL A 66 -13.06 -6.04 16.56
N SER A 67 -13.01 -5.21 15.52
CA SER A 67 -14.17 -4.45 15.05
C SER A 67 -14.09 -4.10 13.54
N PRO A 68 -14.37 -5.07 12.65
CA PRO A 68 -14.14 -4.94 11.20
C PRO A 68 -14.77 -3.71 10.53
N GLU A 69 -15.88 -3.22 11.07
CA GLU A 69 -16.65 -2.10 10.52
C GLU A 69 -16.07 -0.72 10.83
N THR A 70 -15.17 -0.61 11.80
CA THR A 70 -14.69 0.70 12.31
C THR A 70 -13.42 1.21 11.63
N LYS A 71 -12.77 0.36 10.82
CA LYS A 71 -11.44 0.63 10.25
C LYS A 71 -10.47 1.10 11.33
N ASN A 72 -10.09 0.20 12.24
CA ASN A 72 -9.27 0.52 13.40
C ASN A 72 -7.81 0.01 13.30
N ASN A 73 -6.97 0.53 14.18
CA ASN A 73 -5.53 0.26 14.21
C ASN A 73 -5.18 -1.19 14.58
N LEU A 74 -5.96 -1.85 15.43
CA LEU A 74 -5.71 -3.23 15.84
C LEU A 74 -6.00 -4.20 14.69
N ASP A 75 -7.09 -3.97 13.97
CA ASP A 75 -7.48 -4.76 12.80
C ASP A 75 -6.55 -4.53 11.62
N LEU A 76 -6.03 -3.30 11.45
CA LEU A 76 -4.94 -3.03 10.50
C LEU A 76 -3.70 -3.88 10.82
N ALA A 77 -3.29 -3.94 12.08
CA ALA A 77 -2.16 -4.77 12.47
C ALA A 77 -2.45 -6.26 12.25
N ALA A 78 -3.65 -6.74 12.58
CA ALA A 78 -4.07 -8.11 12.32
C ALA A 78 -4.07 -8.44 10.81
N TYR A 79 -4.53 -7.52 9.96
CA TYR A 79 -4.47 -7.65 8.50
C TYR A 79 -3.04 -7.74 7.99
N ALA A 80 -2.15 -6.88 8.48
CA ALA A 80 -0.74 -6.90 8.09
C ALA A 80 -0.05 -8.20 8.54
N ILE A 81 -0.30 -8.67 9.77
CA ILE A 81 0.20 -9.95 10.27
C ILE A 81 -0.28 -11.10 9.39
N GLN A 82 -1.56 -11.12 9.01
CA GLN A 82 -2.10 -12.12 8.09
C GLN A 82 -1.39 -12.10 6.71
N ALA A 83 -1.11 -10.91 6.17
CA ALA A 83 -0.40 -10.79 4.90
C ALA A 83 1.03 -11.37 4.99
N TRP A 84 1.70 -11.14 6.11
CA TRP A 84 2.99 -11.76 6.41
C TRP A 84 2.88 -13.27 6.60
N GLU A 85 1.97 -13.75 7.44
CA GLU A 85 1.76 -15.18 7.72
C GLU A 85 1.50 -15.98 6.44
N ASN A 86 0.79 -15.40 5.47
CA ASN A 86 0.44 -16.02 4.19
C ASN A 86 1.36 -15.63 3.04
N CYS A 87 2.55 -15.11 3.32
CA CYS A 87 3.61 -14.86 2.35
C CYS A 87 3.15 -14.01 1.15
N TRP A 88 2.37 -12.95 1.38
CA TRP A 88 1.92 -12.09 0.29
C TRP A 88 3.11 -11.51 -0.46
N GLY A 89 3.03 -11.52 -1.79
CA GLY A 89 4.06 -10.99 -2.67
C GLY A 89 4.07 -9.47 -2.76
N TYR A 90 5.09 -8.93 -3.41
CA TYR A 90 5.17 -7.51 -3.72
C TYR A 90 5.07 -7.28 -5.21
N VAL A 91 4.06 -6.52 -5.63
CA VAL A 91 3.89 -6.04 -7.01
C VAL A 91 3.49 -4.57 -6.93
N TRP A 92 4.22 -3.71 -7.64
CA TRP A 92 3.99 -2.27 -7.60
C TRP A 92 2.56 -1.91 -8.01
N GLY A 93 1.88 -1.09 -7.21
CA GLY A 93 0.54 -0.62 -7.48
C GLY A 93 -0.58 -1.63 -7.22
N THR A 94 -0.31 -2.77 -6.56
CA THR A 94 -1.35 -3.65 -6.00
C THR A 94 -1.56 -3.37 -4.52
N TYR A 95 -2.72 -3.76 -3.98
CA TYR A 95 -3.15 -3.38 -2.64
C TYR A 95 -3.81 -4.54 -1.89
N GLY A 96 -3.21 -5.73 -1.99
CA GLY A 96 -3.70 -6.98 -1.41
C GLY A 96 -4.54 -7.80 -2.39
N ASN A 97 -4.50 -7.51 -3.68
CA ASN A 97 -5.24 -8.25 -4.71
C ASN A 97 -4.61 -9.63 -4.97
N VAL A 98 -5.42 -10.61 -5.35
CA VAL A 98 -4.89 -11.84 -5.96
C VAL A 98 -4.34 -11.49 -7.33
N LEU A 99 -3.06 -11.81 -7.57
CA LEU A 99 -2.37 -11.53 -8.81
C LEU A 99 -2.78 -12.55 -9.87
N THR A 100 -3.86 -12.26 -10.60
CA THR A 100 -4.24 -12.99 -11.81
C THR A 100 -3.32 -12.62 -12.97
N GLN A 101 -3.27 -13.47 -14.01
CA GLN A 101 -2.54 -13.13 -15.23
C GLN A 101 -2.98 -11.78 -15.81
N SER A 102 -4.28 -11.52 -15.86
CA SER A 102 -4.82 -10.26 -16.38
C SER A 102 -4.42 -9.04 -15.56
N LEU A 103 -4.34 -9.17 -14.23
CA LEU A 103 -3.86 -8.09 -13.38
C LEU A 103 -2.35 -7.87 -13.56
N PHE A 104 -1.59 -8.95 -13.69
CA PHE A 104 -0.16 -8.88 -13.92
C PHE A 104 0.17 -8.21 -15.27
N ASP A 105 -0.49 -8.62 -16.35
CA ASP A 105 -0.35 -8.01 -17.68
C ASP A 105 -0.67 -6.51 -17.64
N TYR A 106 -1.76 -6.13 -16.97
CA TYR A 106 -2.12 -4.72 -16.77
C TYR A 106 -1.04 -3.94 -16.00
N LYS A 107 -0.42 -4.56 -14.98
CA LYS A 107 0.65 -3.91 -14.20
C LYS A 107 1.97 -3.81 -14.98
N LEU A 108 2.27 -4.75 -15.87
CA LEU A 108 3.40 -4.66 -16.79
C LEU A 108 3.23 -3.48 -17.75
N GLU A 109 2.03 -3.26 -18.28
CA GLU A 109 1.73 -2.10 -19.13
C GLU A 109 1.82 -0.79 -18.35
N GLN A 110 1.31 -0.78 -17.11
CA GLN A 110 1.28 0.42 -16.27
C GLN A 110 2.66 0.83 -15.75
N TYR A 111 3.53 -0.15 -15.44
CA TYR A 111 4.82 0.06 -14.79
C TYR A 111 5.92 -0.79 -15.45
N PRO A 112 6.36 -0.46 -16.68
CA PRO A 112 7.32 -1.27 -17.42
C PRO A 112 8.68 -1.40 -16.71
N ASP A 113 9.17 -0.33 -16.06
CA ASP A 113 10.46 -0.37 -15.37
C ASP A 113 10.35 -0.94 -13.94
N GLY A 114 9.18 -0.84 -13.30
CA GLY A 114 9.00 -1.32 -11.92
C GLY A 114 8.56 -2.78 -11.82
N VAL A 115 7.62 -3.18 -12.68
CA VAL A 115 7.08 -4.55 -12.74
C VAL A 115 7.75 -5.33 -13.87
N GLY A 116 8.03 -4.70 -15.01
CA GLY A 116 8.66 -5.36 -16.15
C GLY A 116 10.12 -5.79 -15.89
N ASP A 117 10.91 -4.99 -15.18
CA ASP A 117 12.28 -5.37 -14.78
C ASP A 117 12.33 -6.64 -13.91
N TYR A 118 11.22 -6.99 -13.25
CA TYR A 118 11.08 -8.18 -12.39
C TYR A 118 10.09 -9.20 -12.95
N LYS A 119 9.70 -9.10 -14.22
CA LYS A 119 8.61 -9.89 -14.80
C LYS A 119 8.73 -11.38 -14.46
N ASP A 120 9.85 -11.99 -14.83
CA ASP A 120 10.06 -13.44 -14.67
C ASP A 120 10.00 -13.85 -13.19
N PHE A 121 10.55 -13.01 -12.30
CA PHE A 121 10.50 -13.25 -10.85
C PHE A 121 9.07 -13.17 -10.31
N ILE A 122 8.31 -12.14 -10.71
CA ILE A 122 6.92 -11.96 -10.27
C ILE A 122 6.05 -13.11 -10.76
N GLU A 123 6.25 -13.53 -12.01
CA GLU A 123 5.52 -14.65 -12.63
C GLU A 123 5.81 -15.97 -11.91
N GLU A 124 7.07 -16.24 -11.55
CA GLU A 124 7.49 -17.45 -10.84
C GLU A 124 7.03 -17.49 -9.37
N HIS A 125 7.05 -16.36 -8.67
CA HIS A 125 6.90 -16.33 -7.21
C HIS A 125 5.55 -15.81 -6.71
N TRP A 126 4.91 -14.88 -7.42
CA TRP A 126 3.75 -14.14 -6.89
C TRP A 126 2.44 -14.39 -7.64
N LEU A 127 2.50 -14.95 -8.86
CA LEU A 127 1.31 -15.23 -9.65
C LEU A 127 0.38 -16.21 -8.94
N GLY A 128 -0.91 -15.87 -8.88
CA GLY A 128 -1.92 -16.63 -8.15
C GLY A 128 -1.97 -16.34 -6.65
N GLY A 129 -0.93 -15.73 -6.06
CA GLY A 129 -0.91 -15.27 -4.67
C GLY A 129 -1.50 -13.88 -4.49
N ARG A 130 -1.67 -13.44 -3.24
CA ARG A 130 -1.99 -12.03 -2.96
C ARG A 130 -0.73 -11.17 -3.03
N THR A 131 -0.86 -9.98 -3.60
CA THR A 131 0.26 -9.06 -3.75
C THR A 131 -0.10 -7.65 -3.32
N THR A 132 0.89 -6.92 -2.85
CA THR A 132 0.75 -5.53 -2.45
C THR A 132 2.05 -4.76 -2.58
N ASP A 133 2.00 -3.46 -2.88
CA ASP A 133 3.11 -2.57 -2.57
C ASP A 133 3.08 -2.10 -1.10
N CYS A 134 4.06 -1.29 -0.69
CA CYS A 134 4.23 -0.90 0.72
C CYS A 134 3.00 -0.17 1.28
N ILE A 135 2.55 0.90 0.61
CA ILE A 135 1.36 1.65 1.02
C ILE A 135 0.07 0.88 0.69
N GLY A 136 0.10 0.05 -0.35
CA GLY A 136 -0.95 -0.88 -0.74
C GLY A 136 -1.33 -1.84 0.38
N LEU A 137 -0.40 -2.18 1.27
CA LEU A 137 -0.68 -3.05 2.41
C LEU A 137 -1.66 -2.37 3.37
N ILE A 138 -1.43 -1.07 3.62
CA ILE A 138 -2.30 -0.24 4.46
C ILE A 138 -3.62 0.07 3.72
N LYS A 139 -3.54 0.47 2.44
CA LYS A 139 -4.72 0.75 1.62
C LYS A 139 -5.61 -0.48 1.46
N GLY A 140 -5.03 -1.67 1.37
CA GLY A 140 -5.74 -2.94 1.28
C GLY A 140 -6.70 -3.13 2.45
N TYR A 141 -6.22 -2.90 3.68
CA TYR A 141 -7.09 -2.88 4.85
C TYR A 141 -8.10 -1.72 4.81
N GLY A 142 -7.63 -0.50 4.51
CA GLY A 142 -8.48 0.68 4.45
C GLY A 142 -9.67 0.52 3.50
N TRP A 143 -9.45 -0.16 2.38
CA TRP A 143 -10.44 -0.38 1.32
C TRP A 143 -11.17 -1.72 1.41
N LEU A 144 -10.84 -2.55 2.40
CA LEU A 144 -11.51 -3.83 2.62
C LEU A 144 -12.95 -3.60 3.05
N ASP A 145 -13.89 -4.22 2.34
CA ASP A 145 -15.25 -4.44 2.79
C ASP A 145 -15.28 -5.70 3.65
N ALA A 146 -15.65 -5.56 4.93
CA ALA A 146 -15.65 -6.67 5.88
C ALA A 146 -16.81 -7.66 5.67
N GLU A 147 -17.92 -7.22 5.06
CA GLU A 147 -19.06 -8.07 4.77
C GLU A 147 -18.78 -8.96 3.56
N THR A 148 -18.15 -8.40 2.53
CA THR A 148 -17.91 -9.11 1.26
C THR A 148 -16.51 -9.68 1.13
N LEU A 149 -15.58 -9.29 2.02
CA LEU A 149 -14.15 -9.64 2.00
C LEU A 149 -13.44 -9.21 0.71
N LYS A 150 -13.98 -8.20 0.03
CA LYS A 150 -13.41 -7.64 -1.20
C LYS A 150 -12.72 -6.32 -0.89
N ILE A 151 -11.60 -6.10 -1.57
CA ILE A 151 -10.87 -4.84 -1.48
C ILE A 151 -11.28 -3.95 -2.66
N GLY A 152 -12.02 -2.89 -2.38
CA GLY A 152 -12.38 -1.88 -3.38
C GLY A 152 -11.21 -0.97 -3.74
N TYR A 153 -11.36 -0.15 -4.78
CA TYR A 153 -10.38 0.88 -5.11
C TYR A 153 -10.82 2.23 -4.55
N ALA A 154 -9.98 2.86 -3.72
CA ALA A 154 -10.22 4.20 -3.15
C ALA A 154 -11.60 4.38 -2.46
N VAL A 155 -12.04 3.34 -1.73
CA VAL A 155 -13.32 3.34 -0.98
C VAL A 155 -13.10 3.62 0.51
N ASN A 156 -14.19 3.67 1.29
CA ASN A 156 -14.18 3.88 2.75
C ASN A 156 -13.52 5.22 3.20
N GLY A 157 -13.48 6.20 2.30
CA GLY A 157 -12.92 7.53 2.60
C GLY A 157 -11.39 7.62 2.60
N MET A 158 -10.67 6.50 2.41
CA MET A 158 -9.22 6.50 2.27
C MET A 158 -8.83 6.75 0.80
N PRO A 159 -8.16 7.86 0.46
CA PRO A 159 -7.73 8.15 -0.91
C PRO A 159 -6.53 7.30 -1.32
N ASP A 160 -6.27 7.25 -2.63
CA ASP A 160 -5.10 6.60 -3.20
C ASP A 160 -3.84 7.45 -3.05
N TYR A 161 -3.29 7.48 -1.83
CA TYR A 161 -2.04 8.16 -1.52
C TYR A 161 -0.84 7.22 -1.66
N GLY A 162 0.29 7.79 -2.07
CA GLY A 162 1.61 7.19 -1.90
C GLY A 162 2.07 7.23 -0.43
N ALA A 163 3.15 6.52 -0.10
CA ALA A 163 3.71 6.45 1.26
C ALA A 163 3.98 7.84 1.86
N ASP A 164 4.67 8.72 1.14
CA ASP A 164 4.99 10.08 1.60
C ASP A 164 3.75 10.96 1.74
N GLN A 165 2.78 10.80 0.84
CA GLN A 165 1.52 11.55 0.92
C GLN A 165 0.70 11.13 2.13
N MET A 166 0.67 9.83 2.44
CA MET A 166 0.02 9.29 3.64
C MET A 166 0.69 9.83 4.92
N TYR A 167 2.02 9.84 4.97
CA TYR A 167 2.73 10.39 6.13
C TYR A 167 2.49 11.90 6.29
N LYS A 168 2.56 12.66 5.19
CA LYS A 168 2.35 14.13 5.20
C LYS A 168 0.90 14.53 5.50
N SER A 169 -0.08 13.68 5.24
CA SER A 169 -1.49 13.96 5.54
C SER A 169 -1.86 13.69 7.00
N ALA A 170 -1.00 13.01 7.76
CA ALA A 170 -1.23 12.72 9.17
C ALA A 170 -1.18 13.99 10.04
N THR A 171 -2.18 14.13 10.91
CA THR A 171 -2.25 15.22 11.89
C THR A 171 -1.52 14.89 13.19
N VAL A 172 -1.25 13.59 13.44
CA VAL A 172 -0.50 13.08 14.58
C VAL A 172 0.66 12.23 14.07
N SER A 173 1.87 12.73 14.26
CA SER A 173 3.12 12.10 13.82
C SER A 173 4.29 12.52 14.69
N GLY A 174 5.42 11.83 14.56
CA GLY A 174 6.65 12.13 15.31
C GLY A 174 7.89 11.46 14.72
N THR A 175 9.05 11.76 15.29
CA THR A 175 10.31 11.08 14.99
C THR A 175 10.36 9.70 15.69
N MET A 176 11.27 8.83 15.26
CA MET A 176 11.43 7.51 15.87
C MET A 176 11.93 7.53 17.32
N GLU A 177 12.50 8.65 17.80
CA GLU A 177 13.04 8.78 19.17
C GLU A 177 11.94 8.64 20.23
N ASP A 178 10.76 9.20 19.96
CA ASP A 178 9.62 9.23 20.88
C ASP A 178 8.43 8.40 20.36
N MET A 179 8.70 7.33 19.59
CA MET A 179 7.63 6.48 19.08
C MET A 179 6.87 5.81 20.24
N PRO A 180 5.54 6.01 20.35
CA PRO A 180 4.78 5.38 21.41
C PRO A 180 4.50 3.91 21.08
N GLU A 181 4.31 3.10 22.11
CA GLU A 181 3.94 1.68 21.97
C GLU A 181 2.46 1.55 21.62
N ILE A 182 2.10 1.91 20.39
CA ILE A 182 0.72 1.85 19.88
C ILE A 182 0.71 0.98 18.62
N VAL A 183 0.07 -0.18 18.71
CA VAL A 183 -0.12 -1.10 17.58
C VAL A 183 -0.90 -0.42 16.45
N GLY A 184 -0.53 -0.68 15.20
CA GLY A 184 -1.17 -0.14 14.01
C GLY A 184 -0.73 1.28 13.63
N LEU A 185 0.33 1.82 14.25
CA LEU A 185 0.99 3.01 13.72
C LEU A 185 1.63 2.72 12.35
N ALA A 186 1.61 3.72 11.46
CA ALA A 186 2.43 3.69 10.27
C ALA A 186 3.86 4.10 10.64
N LEU A 187 4.84 3.31 10.20
CA LEU A 187 6.27 3.65 10.25
C LEU A 187 6.70 4.10 8.86
N TRP A 188 7.38 5.22 8.77
CA TRP A 188 7.68 5.88 7.50
C TRP A 188 9.17 6.21 7.38
N LYS A 189 9.66 6.12 6.15
CA LYS A 189 10.89 6.76 5.66
C LYS A 189 10.62 7.18 4.21
N GLU A 190 11.41 8.09 3.67
CA GLU A 190 11.20 8.58 2.31
C GLU A 190 10.94 7.45 1.29
N GLY A 191 9.77 7.49 0.65
CA GLY A 191 9.32 6.53 -0.35
C GLY A 191 8.77 5.20 0.19
N HIS A 192 8.76 4.96 1.50
CA HIS A 192 8.39 3.65 2.07
C HIS A 192 7.60 3.73 3.39
N ILE A 193 6.72 2.75 3.61
CA ILE A 193 5.85 2.71 4.79
C ILE A 193 5.59 1.27 5.24
N GLY A 194 5.43 1.06 6.54
CA GLY A 194 5.07 -0.22 7.16
C GLY A 194 4.11 -0.04 8.34
N VAL A 195 3.65 -1.15 8.90
CA VAL A 195 2.70 -1.18 10.02
C VAL A 195 3.40 -1.69 11.27
N TYR A 196 3.41 -0.90 12.34
CA TYR A 196 3.91 -1.33 13.64
C TYR A 196 2.97 -2.34 14.28
N ILE A 197 3.50 -3.48 14.73
CA ILE A 197 2.71 -4.58 15.32
C ILE A 197 2.97 -4.79 16.82
N GLY A 198 3.70 -3.87 17.46
CA GLY A 198 4.08 -3.96 18.87
C GLY A 198 5.36 -4.76 19.09
N GLY A 199 5.92 -4.64 20.30
CA GLY A 199 7.09 -5.40 20.74
C GLY A 199 8.36 -5.10 19.95
N GLY A 200 8.46 -3.93 19.33
CA GLY A 200 9.62 -3.54 18.52
C GLY A 200 9.64 -4.11 17.10
N TYR A 201 8.51 -4.62 16.59
CA TYR A 201 8.43 -5.21 15.25
C TYR A 201 7.45 -4.48 14.33
N ALA A 202 7.72 -4.54 13.03
CA ALA A 202 6.85 -4.03 11.98
C ALA A 202 6.62 -5.07 10.89
N ILE A 203 5.48 -4.96 10.20
CA ILE A 203 5.22 -5.64 8.94
C ILE A 203 5.32 -4.62 7.80
N GLU A 204 6.00 -4.99 6.73
CA GLU A 204 6.14 -4.14 5.54
C GLU A 204 6.16 -5.00 4.27
N ALA A 205 5.59 -4.46 3.19
CA ALA A 205 5.84 -5.01 1.85
C ALA A 205 7.15 -4.41 1.35
N MET A 206 8.25 -5.11 1.55
CA MET A 206 9.62 -4.54 1.49
C MET A 206 10.08 -4.26 0.06
N GLY A 207 9.62 -5.04 -0.91
CA GLY A 207 10.01 -4.90 -2.31
C GLY A 207 9.83 -6.20 -3.08
N THR A 208 9.95 -6.14 -4.40
CA THR A 208 9.57 -7.23 -5.31
C THR A 208 10.24 -8.56 -4.98
N LYS A 209 11.51 -8.54 -4.56
CA LYS A 209 12.28 -9.76 -4.24
C LYS A 209 12.00 -10.33 -2.85
N TYR A 210 11.23 -9.64 -2.02
CA TYR A 210 11.02 -9.98 -0.62
C TYR A 210 9.56 -10.29 -0.30
N GLY A 211 8.61 -9.56 -0.91
CA GLY A 211 7.20 -9.65 -0.53
C GLY A 211 6.91 -8.93 0.79
N VAL A 212 5.89 -9.40 1.51
CA VAL A 212 5.53 -8.94 2.85
C VAL A 212 6.36 -9.67 3.90
N VAL A 213 7.09 -8.92 4.70
CA VAL A 213 8.05 -9.43 5.69
C VAL A 213 7.83 -8.79 7.05
N LYS A 214 8.33 -9.46 8.09
CA LYS A 214 8.43 -8.91 9.44
C LYS A 214 9.88 -8.49 9.71
N THR A 215 10.05 -7.28 10.23
CA THR A 215 11.36 -6.68 10.53
C THR A 215 11.39 -6.08 11.94
N GLU A 216 12.57 -6.05 12.55
CA GLU A 216 12.80 -5.25 13.76
C GLU A 216 12.70 -3.76 13.40
N VAL A 217 12.02 -2.97 14.22
CA VAL A 217 11.94 -1.51 14.04
C VAL A 217 13.32 -0.87 14.23
N ALA A 218 14.07 -1.37 15.22
CA ALA A 218 15.42 -0.91 15.50
C ALA A 218 16.36 -1.21 14.31
N GLY A 219 17.10 -0.20 13.86
CA GLY A 219 18.07 -0.36 12.77
C GLY A 219 17.47 -0.50 11.36
N ARG A 220 16.14 -0.56 11.20
CA ARG A 220 15.47 -0.64 9.88
C ARG A 220 15.54 0.65 9.07
N GLY A 221 15.90 1.76 9.72
CA GLY A 221 16.06 3.08 9.08
C GLY A 221 14.76 3.85 8.92
N TRP A 222 13.74 3.54 9.70
CA TRP A 222 12.54 4.37 9.82
C TRP A 222 12.91 5.78 10.28
N GLN A 223 12.28 6.79 9.68
CA GLN A 223 12.55 8.21 9.95
C GLN A 223 11.45 8.86 10.81
N GLY A 224 10.23 8.33 10.76
CA GLY A 224 9.14 8.80 11.60
C GLY A 224 7.99 7.80 11.70
N TRP A 225 7.01 8.15 12.52
CA TRP A 225 5.77 7.41 12.72
C TRP A 225 4.57 8.33 12.59
N CYS A 226 3.40 7.79 12.22
CA CYS A 226 2.16 8.56 12.23
C CYS A 226 0.92 7.71 12.51
N LYS A 227 -0.14 8.39 13.03
CA LYS A 227 -1.50 7.85 13.01
C LYS A 227 -2.10 8.08 11.63
N ILE A 228 -2.52 7.00 10.97
CA ILE A 228 -3.12 7.06 9.62
C ILE A 228 -4.48 7.78 9.70
N PRO A 229 -4.73 8.87 8.96
CA PRO A 229 -5.93 9.70 9.10
C PRO A 229 -7.28 9.00 8.97
N TYR A 230 -7.32 7.89 8.23
CA TYR A 230 -8.54 7.14 7.90
C TYR A 230 -8.72 5.89 8.77
N ILE A 231 -7.87 5.75 9.78
CA ILE A 231 -7.88 4.64 10.71
C ILE A 231 -8.23 5.17 12.09
N GLN A 232 -9.23 4.56 12.72
CA GLN A 232 -9.57 4.84 14.10
C GLN A 232 -8.51 4.21 15.03
N TYR A 233 -7.90 5.03 15.87
CA TYR A 233 -7.00 4.54 16.92
C TYR A 233 -7.82 4.34 18.18
N ILE A 234 -8.02 3.08 18.56
CA ILE A 234 -8.70 2.71 19.80
C ILE A 234 -7.73 3.02 20.94
N GLU A 235 -8.16 3.82 21.90
CA GLU A 235 -7.42 4.03 23.14
C GLU A 235 -7.58 2.76 23.98
N GLU A 236 -6.47 2.16 24.42
CA GLU A 236 -6.55 1.20 25.51
C GLU A 236 -7.04 1.98 26.73
N GLU A 237 -8.22 1.62 27.27
CA GLU A 237 -8.66 2.15 28.56
C GLU A 237 -7.60 1.80 29.61
N GLY A 238 -6.78 2.80 29.97
CA GLY A 238 -5.86 2.78 31.09
C GLY A 238 -6.49 3.37 32.34
#